data_AF-A0A6C0K7D0-F1
#
_entry.id   AF-A0A6C0K7D0-F1
#
_cell.length_a   1.000
_cell.length_b   1.000
_cell.length_c   1.000
_cell.angle_alpha   90.00
_cell.angle_beta   90.00
_cell.angle_gamma   90.00
#
_symmetry.space_group_name_H-M   'P 1'
#
loop_
_entity.id
_entity.type
_entity.pdbx_description
1 polymer ?
#
loop_
_entity_poly.entity_id
_entity_poly.type
_entity_poly.pdbx_seq_one_letter_code
_entity_poly.pdbx_strand_id
1 'polypeptide(L)'
;MSSSAGQPPREDFLEEDPEIRSQKFVLLSFLSPEAVLENKDQYFFGEFLKQYEVDYKMKNLETFLVNLVRGVNDGLTKEADRLDGLGPDLSGAAAHCRKSRLNIGGILETYSTFVKDNDASIKKTTIKESYDDFLFKNQTKLEEDFFAKNEFRTSIRGLKVRGVTGTHAEAVALSKKLQRNDTIHNIFLGEVGKWLPWDPKPHQVQEQEYAEDQLNTLMKAYKNNEESREKFVAEQRTEMTKGAKKGSPETAAASGGPAAEGWGSMFDGPADLAMQRKREATTDVSGVTVSDSVIVSDSVTVSAVPENTMV
;
A
#
# COMPACT_ATOMS: atom_id res chain seq x y z
N MET A 1 32.47 -28.47 -29.59
CA MET A 1 31.16 -27.88 -29.97
C MET A 1 30.37 -27.67 -28.69
N SER A 2 30.47 -26.48 -28.10
CA SER A 2 29.74 -26.12 -26.87
C SER A 2 28.38 -25.57 -27.29
N SER A 3 27.33 -26.37 -27.11
CA SER A 3 25.95 -25.95 -27.31
C SER A 3 25.57 -24.98 -26.18
N SER A 4 25.53 -23.67 -26.48
CA SER A 4 24.94 -22.67 -25.58
C SER A 4 23.42 -22.80 -25.67
N ALA A 5 22.82 -23.42 -24.66
CA ALA A 5 21.37 -23.42 -24.48
C ALA A 5 20.85 -21.98 -24.53
N GLY A 6 19.91 -21.72 -25.44
CA GLY A 6 19.32 -20.41 -25.65
C GLY A 6 18.65 -19.91 -24.38
N GLN A 7 19.15 -18.79 -23.84
CA GLN A 7 18.38 -18.02 -22.90
C GLN A 7 17.14 -17.44 -23.61
N PRO A 8 16.00 -17.28 -22.90
CA PRO A 8 14.85 -16.58 -23.46
C PRO A 8 15.30 -15.20 -23.98
N PRO A 9 14.70 -14.71 -25.08
CA PRO A 9 15.06 -13.41 -25.63
C PRO A 9 14.91 -12.36 -24.52
N ARG A 10 16.01 -11.69 -24.18
CA ARG A 10 15.99 -10.58 -23.25
C ARG A 10 15.26 -9.44 -23.95
N GLU A 11 14.00 -9.25 -23.60
CA GLU A 11 13.20 -8.12 -24.07
C GLU A 11 13.93 -6.83 -23.67
N ASP A 12 14.28 -6.02 -24.68
CA ASP A 12 14.91 -4.72 -24.47
C ASP A 12 13.81 -3.69 -24.28
N PHE A 13 13.72 -3.13 -23.08
CA PHE A 13 12.72 -2.13 -22.69
C PHE A 13 13.30 -0.71 -22.75
N LEU A 14 14.48 -0.52 -23.33
CA LEU A 14 15.17 0.78 -23.41
C LEU A 14 15.20 1.37 -24.83
N GLU A 15 14.67 0.66 -25.82
CA GLU A 15 14.54 1.21 -27.18
C GLU A 15 13.48 2.33 -27.19
N GLU A 16 13.91 3.53 -27.56
CA GLU A 16 13.02 4.68 -27.74
C GLU A 16 12.45 4.67 -29.15
N ASP A 17 11.13 4.88 -29.26
CA ASP A 17 10.48 4.96 -30.56
C ASP A 17 10.92 6.23 -31.32
N PRO A 18 10.93 6.21 -32.67
CA PRO A 18 11.20 7.39 -33.46
C PRO A 18 10.28 8.57 -33.10
N GLU A 19 10.87 9.75 -32.91
CA GLU A 19 10.12 10.96 -32.55
C GLU A 19 9.04 11.29 -33.60
N ILE A 20 7.82 11.52 -33.13
CA ILE A 20 6.73 12.01 -33.98
C ILE A 20 6.86 13.54 -34.09
N ARG A 21 6.88 14.05 -35.34
CA ARG A 21 7.04 15.49 -35.60
C ARG A 21 5.96 16.29 -34.86
N SER A 22 6.41 17.32 -34.15
CA SER A 22 5.57 18.24 -33.35
C SER A 22 4.81 17.58 -32.18
N GLN A 23 5.07 16.31 -31.87
CA GLN A 23 4.39 15.54 -30.83
C GLN A 23 5.45 14.89 -29.93
N LYS A 24 6.13 15.74 -29.15
CA LYS A 24 7.20 15.29 -28.23
C LYS A 24 6.66 15.03 -26.83
N PHE A 25 5.63 15.76 -26.41
CA PHE A 25 5.07 15.67 -25.08
C PHE A 25 3.57 15.36 -25.15
N VAL A 26 3.10 14.53 -24.22
CA VAL A 26 1.69 14.18 -24.06
C VAL A 26 1.23 14.52 -22.65
N LEU A 27 0.04 15.10 -22.55
CA LEU A 27 -0.63 15.29 -21.28
C LEU A 27 -1.64 14.17 -21.07
N LEU A 28 -1.47 13.44 -19.98
CA LEU A 28 -2.27 12.28 -19.63
C LEU A 28 -3.03 12.53 -18.33
N SER A 29 -4.24 11.99 -18.24
CA SER A 29 -4.94 11.81 -16.96
C SER A 29 -5.34 10.35 -16.83
N PHE A 30 -5.04 9.79 -15.67
CA PHE A 30 -5.47 8.45 -15.32
C PHE A 30 -6.77 8.52 -14.52
N LEU A 31 -7.64 7.54 -14.78
CA LEU A 31 -8.77 7.20 -13.93
C LEU A 31 -8.48 5.81 -13.38
N SER A 32 -7.97 5.74 -12.15
CA SER A 32 -7.76 4.48 -11.44
C SER A 32 -8.89 4.24 -10.45
N PRO A 33 -9.70 3.18 -10.67
CA PRO A 33 -10.75 2.81 -9.74
C PRO A 33 -10.23 2.41 -8.36
N GLU A 34 -8.96 1.97 -8.26
CA GLU A 34 -8.33 1.47 -7.02
C GLU A 34 -8.26 2.50 -5.89
N ALA A 35 -8.32 3.79 -6.20
CA ALA A 35 -8.34 4.85 -5.20
C ALA A 35 -9.71 5.02 -4.52
N VAL A 36 -10.78 4.46 -5.13
CA VAL A 36 -12.17 4.71 -4.77
C VAL A 36 -12.97 3.43 -4.54
N LEU A 37 -12.59 2.33 -5.20
CA LEU A 37 -13.27 1.04 -5.17
C LEU A 37 -12.37 -0.03 -4.55
N GLU A 38 -12.95 -0.92 -3.77
CA GLU A 38 -12.28 -2.17 -3.38
C GLU A 38 -11.87 -2.95 -4.64
N ASN A 39 -10.67 -3.53 -4.62
CA ASN A 39 -10.17 -4.30 -5.75
C ASN A 39 -11.17 -5.42 -6.08
N LYS A 40 -11.69 -5.42 -7.32
CA LYS A 40 -12.66 -6.41 -7.81
C LYS A 40 -12.21 -7.84 -7.50
N ASP A 41 -10.91 -8.12 -7.69
CA ASP A 41 -10.32 -9.43 -7.43
C ASP A 41 -10.32 -9.80 -5.94
N GLN A 42 -10.10 -8.83 -5.05
CA GLN A 42 -10.16 -9.06 -3.59
C GLN A 42 -11.59 -9.30 -3.13
N TYR A 43 -12.55 -8.56 -3.70
CA TYR A 43 -13.97 -8.79 -3.43
C TYR A 43 -14.42 -10.19 -3.88
N PHE A 44 -14.05 -10.58 -5.11
CA PHE A 44 -14.40 -11.91 -5.66
C PHE A 44 -13.77 -13.04 -4.87
N PHE A 45 -12.50 -12.88 -4.49
CA PHE A 45 -11.81 -13.83 -3.63
C PHE A 45 -12.42 -13.88 -2.22
N GLY A 46 -12.84 -12.74 -1.67
CA GLY A 46 -13.52 -12.66 -0.38
C GLY A 46 -14.86 -13.41 -0.37
N GLU A 47 -15.68 -13.26 -1.41
CA GLU A 47 -16.92 -14.02 -1.56
C GLU A 47 -16.67 -15.52 -1.79
N PHE A 48 -15.64 -15.87 -2.56
CA PHE A 48 -15.20 -17.26 -2.68
C PHE A 48 -14.83 -17.86 -1.32
N LEU A 49 -14.04 -17.16 -0.51
CA LEU A 49 -13.65 -17.65 0.81
C LEU A 49 -14.85 -17.88 1.73
N LYS A 50 -15.88 -17.03 1.69
CA LYS A 50 -17.12 -17.24 2.46
C LYS A 50 -17.83 -18.52 2.02
N GLN A 51 -17.98 -18.73 0.71
CA GLN A 51 -18.58 -19.94 0.19
C GLN A 51 -17.74 -21.18 0.51
N TYR A 52 -16.42 -21.08 0.35
CA TYR A 52 -15.48 -22.14 0.65
C TYR A 52 -15.48 -22.51 2.14
N GLU A 53 -15.61 -21.53 3.03
CA GLU A 53 -15.75 -21.77 4.47
C GLU A 53 -17.03 -22.55 4.79
N VAL A 54 -18.15 -22.21 4.14
CA VAL A 54 -19.41 -22.95 4.28
C VAL A 54 -19.26 -24.37 3.76
N ASP A 55 -18.67 -24.56 2.58
CA ASP A 55 -18.44 -25.88 1.99
C ASP A 55 -17.47 -26.73 2.85
N TYR A 56 -16.46 -26.11 3.43
CA TYR A 56 -15.53 -26.76 4.36
C TYR A 56 -16.23 -27.19 5.66
N LYS A 57 -17.06 -26.31 6.25
CA LYS A 57 -17.86 -26.65 7.43
C LYS A 57 -18.87 -27.75 7.14
N MET A 58 -19.49 -27.74 5.96
CA MET A 58 -20.39 -28.80 5.48
C MET A 58 -19.66 -30.14 5.32
N LYS A 59 -18.40 -30.13 4.86
CA LYS A 59 -17.55 -31.32 4.74
C LYS A 59 -17.07 -31.90 6.07
N ASN A 60 -17.24 -31.20 7.19
CA ASN A 60 -16.97 -31.73 8.53
C ASN A 60 -17.99 -32.82 8.97
N LEU A 61 -18.54 -33.56 8.00
CA LEU A 61 -19.43 -34.72 8.11
C LEU A 61 -18.85 -35.83 8.99
N GLU A 62 -17.53 -35.86 9.18
CA GLU A 62 -16.88 -36.77 10.12
C GLU A 62 -17.44 -36.60 11.54
N THR A 63 -17.56 -35.35 11.99
CA THR A 63 -18.12 -35.04 13.32
C THR A 63 -19.61 -35.44 13.37
N PHE A 64 -20.34 -35.24 12.27
CA PHE A 64 -21.74 -35.67 12.17
C PHE A 64 -21.90 -37.19 12.19
N LEU A 65 -21.08 -37.94 11.43
CA LEU A 65 -21.10 -39.40 11.38
C LEU A 65 -20.72 -40.01 12.72
N VAL A 66 -19.68 -39.49 13.39
CA VAL A 66 -19.30 -39.93 14.73
C VAL A 66 -20.44 -39.70 15.72
N ASN A 67 -21.11 -38.54 15.66
CA ASN A 67 -22.25 -38.25 16.52
C ASN A 67 -23.47 -39.13 16.22
N LEU A 68 -23.75 -39.42 14.95
CA LEU A 68 -24.84 -40.31 14.53
C LEU A 68 -24.60 -41.75 14.99
N VAL A 69 -23.39 -42.27 14.76
CA VAL A 69 -22.98 -43.63 15.18
C VAL A 69 -23.02 -43.75 16.70
N ARG A 70 -22.57 -42.71 17.43
CA ARG A 70 -22.69 -42.66 18.89
C ARG A 70 -24.15 -42.68 19.34
N GLY A 71 -25.00 -41.89 18.69
CA GLY A 71 -26.44 -41.86 18.97
C GLY A 71 -27.13 -43.22 18.77
N VAL A 72 -26.78 -43.95 17.71
CA VAL A 72 -27.29 -45.32 17.46
C VAL A 72 -26.80 -46.29 18.55
N ASN A 73 -25.52 -46.24 18.91
CA ASN A 73 -24.96 -47.09 19.95
C ASN A 73 -25.53 -46.79 21.35
N ASP A 74 -25.81 -45.51 21.66
CA ASP A 74 -26.46 -45.09 22.89
C ASP A 74 -27.91 -45.58 22.94
N GLY A 75 -28.63 -45.54 21.81
CA GLY A 75 -29.98 -46.09 21.67
C GLY A 75 -30.02 -47.61 21.86
N LEU A 76 -29.12 -48.35 21.21
CA LEU A 76 -28.95 -49.80 21.37
C LEU A 76 -28.59 -50.18 22.82
N THR A 77 -27.86 -49.31 23.52
CA THR A 77 -27.50 -49.54 24.93
C THR A 77 -28.70 -49.37 25.85
N LYS A 78 -29.49 -48.30 25.67
CA LYS A 78 -30.73 -48.09 26.43
C LYS A 78 -31.73 -49.22 26.24
N GLU A 79 -31.91 -49.70 25.01
CA GLU A 79 -32.85 -50.79 24.73
C GLU A 79 -32.34 -52.13 25.31
N ALA A 80 -31.02 -52.39 25.23
CA ALA A 80 -30.43 -53.56 25.88
C ALA A 80 -30.64 -53.53 27.41
N ASP A 81 -30.40 -52.38 28.05
CA ASP A 81 -30.56 -52.25 29.51
C ASP A 81 -32.05 -52.32 29.94
N ARG A 82 -32.98 -51.82 29.09
CA ARG A 82 -34.42 -52.00 29.27
C ARG A 82 -34.83 -53.48 29.21
N LEU A 83 -34.32 -54.22 28.23
CA LEU A 83 -34.63 -55.64 28.05
C LEU A 83 -34.05 -56.48 29.20
N ASP A 84 -32.86 -56.15 29.70
CA ASP A 84 -32.27 -56.80 30.88
C ASP A 84 -33.09 -56.52 32.16
N GLY A 85 -33.72 -55.34 32.26
CA GLY A 85 -34.59 -54.96 33.38
C GLY A 85 -35.97 -55.63 33.41
N LEU A 86 -36.42 -56.23 32.30
CA LEU A 86 -37.74 -56.85 32.16
C LEU A 86 -37.79 -58.34 32.54
N GLY A 87 -36.66 -58.94 32.93
CA GLY A 87 -36.57 -60.30 33.48
C GLY A 87 -35.94 -61.34 32.54
N PRO A 88 -35.65 -62.56 33.06
CA PRO A 88 -34.73 -63.52 32.44
C PRO A 88 -35.22 -64.27 31.19
N ASP A 89 -36.45 -64.03 30.71
CA ASP A 89 -37.03 -64.76 29.57
C ASP A 89 -37.39 -63.84 28.39
N LEU A 90 -36.38 -63.13 27.90
CA LEU A 90 -36.44 -62.40 26.63
C LEU A 90 -35.42 -62.98 25.66
N SER A 91 -35.48 -64.29 25.40
CA SER A 91 -34.95 -65.00 24.22
C SER A 91 -33.62 -64.49 23.61
N GLY A 92 -32.67 -64.02 24.43
CA GLY A 92 -31.40 -63.42 23.97
C GLY A 92 -31.51 -62.04 23.29
N ALA A 93 -32.65 -61.36 23.33
CA ALA A 93 -32.88 -60.08 22.65
C ALA A 93 -31.90 -58.98 23.11
N ALA A 94 -31.62 -58.89 24.41
CA ALA A 94 -30.61 -57.96 24.94
C ALA A 94 -29.19 -58.28 24.43
N ALA A 95 -28.86 -59.57 24.28
CA ALA A 95 -27.58 -59.99 23.70
C ALA A 95 -27.49 -59.65 22.20
N HIS A 96 -28.59 -59.77 21.45
CA HIS A 96 -28.68 -59.33 20.06
C HIS A 96 -28.48 -57.80 19.93
N CYS A 97 -29.08 -56.99 20.79
CA CYS A 97 -28.87 -55.54 20.81
C CYS A 97 -27.41 -55.14 21.11
N ARG A 98 -26.74 -55.86 22.02
CA ARG A 98 -25.31 -55.63 22.33
C ARG A 98 -24.40 -56.03 21.17
N LYS A 99 -24.75 -57.09 20.43
CA LYS A 99 -24.01 -57.57 19.25
C LYS A 99 -24.18 -56.67 18.02
N SER A 100 -25.32 -55.99 17.88
CA SER A 100 -25.59 -55.06 16.78
C SER A 100 -24.95 -53.67 16.95
N ARG A 101 -24.19 -53.43 18.03
CA ARG A 101 -23.45 -52.17 18.22
C ARG A 101 -22.39 -52.00 17.14
N LEU A 102 -22.24 -50.78 16.65
CA LEU A 102 -21.24 -50.44 15.66
C LEU A 102 -19.89 -50.22 16.34
N ASN A 103 -18.84 -50.89 15.84
CA ASN A 103 -17.48 -50.71 16.35
C ASN A 103 -16.88 -49.38 15.88
N ILE A 104 -17.01 -48.37 16.73
CA ILE A 104 -16.47 -47.02 16.48
C ILE A 104 -14.95 -47.05 16.29
N GLY A 105 -14.22 -47.87 17.04
CA GLY A 105 -12.76 -47.98 16.93
C GLY A 105 -12.31 -48.54 15.58
N GLY A 106 -13.00 -49.58 15.09
CA GLY A 106 -12.72 -50.16 13.78
C GLY A 106 -13.08 -49.22 12.61
N ILE A 107 -14.14 -48.44 12.75
CA ILE A 107 -14.54 -47.44 11.75
C ILE A 107 -13.51 -46.29 11.69
N LEU A 108 -13.03 -45.83 12.84
CA LEU A 108 -11.97 -44.80 12.92
C LEU A 108 -10.63 -45.28 12.36
N GLU A 109 -10.28 -46.54 12.60
CA GLU A 109 -9.07 -47.15 12.05
C GLU A 109 -9.16 -47.33 10.52
N THR A 110 -10.33 -47.74 10.02
CA THR A 110 -10.62 -47.80 8.58
C THR A 110 -10.56 -46.41 7.95
N TYR A 111 -11.10 -45.40 8.64
CA TYR A 111 -11.03 -44.00 8.20
C TYR A 111 -9.58 -43.48 8.17
N SER A 112 -8.79 -43.74 9.20
CA SER A 112 -7.37 -43.37 9.25
C SER A 112 -6.56 -44.03 8.14
N THR A 113 -6.86 -45.28 7.82
CA THR A 113 -6.22 -46.02 6.71
C THR A 113 -6.61 -45.42 5.37
N PHE A 114 -7.90 -45.14 5.15
CA PHE A 114 -8.39 -44.46 3.95
C PHE A 114 -7.76 -43.07 3.75
N VAL A 115 -7.60 -42.28 4.82
CA VAL A 115 -6.94 -40.96 4.76
C VAL A 115 -5.47 -41.09 4.40
N LYS A 116 -4.76 -42.11 4.93
CA LYS A 116 -3.35 -42.38 4.56
C LYS A 116 -3.21 -42.81 3.10
N ASP A 117 -4.12 -43.64 2.62
CA ASP A 117 -4.11 -44.13 1.23
C ASP A 117 -4.46 -43.03 0.21
N ASN A 118 -5.26 -42.04 0.62
CA ASN A 118 -5.66 -40.89 -0.20
C ASN A 118 -4.85 -39.61 0.11
N ASP A 119 -3.82 -39.68 0.93
CA ASP A 119 -3.02 -38.53 1.39
C ASP A 119 -2.43 -37.72 0.22
N ALA A 120 -2.08 -38.40 -0.88
CA ALA A 120 -1.57 -37.76 -2.09
C ALA A 120 -2.60 -36.90 -2.84
N SER A 121 -3.89 -37.28 -2.82
CA SER A 121 -4.96 -36.48 -3.45
C SER A 121 -5.43 -35.35 -2.53
N ILE A 122 -5.34 -35.55 -1.21
CA ILE A 122 -5.66 -34.54 -0.18
C ILE A 122 -4.61 -33.42 -0.15
N LYS A 123 -3.33 -33.75 -0.33
CA LYS A 123 -2.23 -32.77 -0.36
C LYS A 123 -2.19 -31.92 -1.63
N LYS A 124 -2.89 -32.29 -2.70
CA LYS A 124 -2.98 -31.46 -3.90
C LYS A 124 -3.89 -30.28 -3.62
N THR A 125 -3.34 -29.07 -3.58
CA THR A 125 -4.10 -27.84 -3.36
C THR A 125 -4.98 -27.55 -4.59
N THR A 126 -6.24 -27.97 -4.55
CA THR A 126 -7.24 -27.72 -5.61
C THR A 126 -7.90 -26.34 -5.51
N ILE A 127 -7.45 -25.50 -4.59
CA ILE A 127 -8.06 -24.20 -4.29
C ILE A 127 -8.13 -23.32 -5.54
N LYS A 128 -7.08 -23.32 -6.37
CA LYS A 128 -7.07 -22.56 -7.62
C LYS A 128 -8.13 -23.05 -8.61
N GLU A 129 -8.19 -24.36 -8.84
CA GLU A 129 -9.18 -24.99 -9.72
C GLU A 129 -10.61 -24.69 -9.21
N SER A 130 -10.84 -24.77 -7.90
CA SER A 130 -12.15 -24.46 -7.30
C SER A 130 -12.53 -22.98 -7.37
N TYR A 131 -11.53 -22.08 -7.35
CA TYR A 131 -11.76 -20.65 -7.53
C TYR A 131 -12.13 -20.32 -8.97
N ASP A 132 -11.43 -20.92 -9.94
CA ASP A 132 -11.73 -20.76 -11.36
C ASP A 132 -13.15 -21.27 -11.69
N ASP A 133 -13.54 -22.43 -11.14
CA ASP A 133 -14.89 -22.98 -11.25
C ASP A 133 -15.95 -22.08 -10.60
N PHE A 134 -15.63 -21.50 -9.44
CA PHE A 134 -16.52 -20.58 -8.73
C PHE A 134 -16.73 -19.29 -9.53
N LEU A 135 -15.65 -18.73 -10.08
CA LEU A 135 -15.72 -17.56 -10.96
C LEU A 135 -16.58 -17.88 -12.18
N PHE A 136 -16.33 -18.99 -12.88
CA PHE A 136 -17.12 -19.35 -14.06
C PHE A 136 -18.62 -19.44 -13.78
N LYS A 137 -19.02 -19.96 -12.61
CA LYS A 137 -20.44 -20.10 -12.23
C LYS A 137 -21.08 -18.79 -11.78
N ASN A 138 -20.33 -17.95 -11.04
CA ASN A 138 -20.89 -16.80 -10.33
C ASN A 138 -20.46 -15.45 -10.90
N GLN A 139 -19.67 -15.41 -11.97
CA GLN A 139 -19.08 -14.18 -12.51
C GLN A 139 -20.11 -13.08 -12.74
N THR A 140 -21.18 -13.37 -13.50
CA THR A 140 -22.21 -12.37 -13.84
C THR A 140 -22.86 -11.80 -12.59
N LYS A 141 -23.23 -12.66 -11.63
CA LYS A 141 -23.88 -12.24 -10.39
C LYS A 141 -22.94 -11.42 -9.50
N LEU A 142 -21.69 -11.85 -9.35
CA LEU A 142 -20.67 -11.14 -8.57
C LEU A 142 -20.36 -9.77 -9.18
N GLU A 143 -20.36 -9.66 -10.50
CA GLU A 143 -20.21 -8.38 -11.21
C GLU A 143 -21.39 -7.46 -10.93
N GLU A 144 -22.62 -7.94 -11.05
CA GLU A 144 -23.83 -7.17 -10.73
C GLU A 144 -23.85 -6.71 -9.26
N ASP A 145 -23.56 -7.60 -8.32
CA ASP A 145 -23.51 -7.29 -6.88
C ASP A 145 -22.40 -6.27 -6.58
N PHE A 146 -21.25 -6.38 -7.25
CA PHE A 146 -20.16 -5.43 -7.14
C PHE A 146 -20.54 -4.05 -7.71
N PHE A 147 -21.17 -4.01 -8.88
CA PHE A 147 -21.63 -2.76 -9.48
C PHE A 147 -22.72 -2.08 -8.67
N ALA A 148 -23.66 -2.86 -8.10
CA ALA A 148 -24.70 -2.35 -7.22
C ALA A 148 -24.12 -1.72 -5.94
N LYS A 149 -23.14 -2.38 -5.31
CA LYS A 149 -22.44 -1.84 -4.13
C LYS A 149 -21.62 -0.59 -4.43
N ASN A 150 -21.14 -0.45 -5.66
CA ASN A 150 -20.27 0.65 -6.08
C ASN A 150 -21.02 1.79 -6.80
N GLU A 151 -22.35 1.87 -6.64
CA GLU A 151 -23.19 2.91 -7.26
C GLU A 151 -22.99 3.03 -8.78
N PHE A 152 -22.70 1.92 -9.46
CA PHE A 152 -22.36 1.90 -10.91
C PHE A 152 -21.19 2.82 -11.32
N ARG A 153 -20.31 3.20 -10.39
CA ARG A 153 -19.06 3.89 -10.74
C ARG A 153 -18.18 2.95 -11.54
N THR A 154 -17.60 3.47 -12.62
CA THR A 154 -16.86 2.69 -13.61
C THR A 154 -15.68 1.96 -12.96
N SER A 155 -15.71 0.62 -12.93
CA SER A 155 -14.60 -0.21 -12.44
C SER A 155 -13.46 -0.37 -13.46
N ILE A 156 -13.48 0.43 -14.53
CA ILE A 156 -12.56 0.32 -15.66
C ILE A 156 -11.44 1.35 -15.43
N ARG A 157 -10.19 0.90 -15.54
CA ARG A 157 -9.05 1.81 -15.60
C ARG A 157 -9.12 2.61 -16.89
N GLY A 158 -9.16 3.93 -16.77
CA GLY A 158 -9.21 4.84 -17.90
C GLY A 158 -7.88 5.55 -18.11
N LEU A 159 -7.46 5.68 -19.36
CA LEU A 159 -6.40 6.59 -19.77
C LEU A 159 -7.02 7.64 -20.69
N LYS A 160 -6.84 8.92 -20.36
CA LYS A 160 -7.31 10.03 -21.19
C LYS A 160 -6.13 10.88 -21.66
N VAL A 161 -5.95 10.95 -22.98
CA VAL A 161 -5.04 11.91 -23.62
C VAL A 161 -5.72 13.28 -23.63
N ARG A 162 -5.15 14.24 -22.90
CA ARG A 162 -5.67 15.61 -22.74
C ARG A 162 -5.16 16.56 -23.81
N GLY A 163 -3.99 16.28 -24.36
CA GLY A 163 -3.34 17.09 -25.39
C GLY A 163 -1.95 16.55 -25.70
N VAL A 164 -1.42 16.94 -26.85
CA VAL A 164 -0.08 16.59 -27.32
C VAL A 164 0.58 17.88 -27.80
N THR A 165 1.82 18.11 -27.41
CA THR A 165 2.56 19.34 -27.73
C THR A 165 3.97 19.02 -28.25
N GLY A 166 4.57 19.98 -28.97
CA GLY A 166 5.90 19.82 -29.54
C GLY A 166 7.02 20.30 -28.62
N THR A 167 6.72 21.23 -27.70
CA THR A 167 7.70 21.84 -26.80
C THR A 167 7.29 21.69 -25.35
N HIS A 168 8.29 21.64 -24.46
CA HIS A 168 8.06 21.50 -23.02
C HIS A 168 7.35 22.74 -22.44
N ALA A 169 7.74 23.94 -22.86
CA ALA A 169 7.12 25.20 -22.41
C ALA A 169 5.63 25.28 -22.76
N GLU A 170 5.26 24.83 -23.96
CA GLU A 170 3.86 24.75 -24.39
C GLU A 170 3.08 23.72 -23.57
N ALA A 171 3.71 22.58 -23.23
CA ALA A 171 3.08 21.54 -22.41
C ALA A 171 2.75 22.05 -21.00
N VAL A 172 3.66 22.82 -20.38
CA VAL A 172 3.44 23.45 -19.07
C VAL A 172 2.35 24.52 -19.13
N ALA A 173 2.29 25.31 -20.20
CA ALA A 173 1.20 26.28 -20.35
C ALA A 173 -0.17 25.60 -20.52
N LEU A 174 -0.21 24.50 -21.29
CA LEU A 174 -1.41 23.70 -21.50
C LEU A 174 -1.85 22.99 -20.21
N SER A 175 -0.92 22.43 -19.44
CA SER A 175 -1.22 21.76 -18.17
C SER A 175 -1.86 22.72 -17.18
N LYS A 176 -1.31 23.94 -17.02
CA LYS A 176 -1.89 24.99 -16.17
C LYS A 176 -3.26 25.46 -16.63
N LYS A 177 -3.53 25.43 -17.94
CA LYS A 177 -4.86 25.73 -18.48
C LYS A 177 -5.86 24.60 -18.17
N LEU A 178 -5.43 23.35 -18.32
CA LEU A 178 -6.27 22.18 -18.05
C LEU A 178 -6.54 21.99 -16.55
N GLN A 179 -5.56 22.27 -15.67
CA GLN A 179 -5.75 22.22 -14.21
C GLN A 179 -6.82 23.21 -13.73
N ARG A 180 -6.92 24.39 -14.36
CA ARG A 180 -7.98 25.36 -14.07
C ARG A 180 -9.38 24.86 -14.46
N ASN A 181 -9.46 24.03 -15.50
CA ASN A 181 -10.73 23.49 -15.99
C ASN A 181 -11.13 22.19 -15.30
N ASP A 182 -10.17 21.36 -14.91
CA ASP A 182 -10.38 20.06 -14.27
C ASP A 182 -9.56 19.98 -12.98
N THR A 183 -10.24 20.24 -11.87
CA THR A 183 -9.67 20.20 -10.51
C THR A 183 -9.72 18.80 -9.90
N ILE A 184 -10.35 17.83 -10.57
CA ILE A 184 -10.60 16.50 -10.02
C ILE A 184 -9.44 15.55 -10.36
N HIS A 185 -8.90 15.65 -11.57
CA HIS A 185 -7.89 14.71 -12.07
C HIS A 185 -6.50 15.32 -12.07
N ASN A 186 -5.51 14.52 -11.65
CA ASN A 186 -4.11 14.84 -11.85
C ASN A 186 -3.76 14.82 -13.34
N ILE A 187 -2.89 15.74 -13.75
CA ILE A 187 -2.41 15.87 -15.13
C ILE A 187 -0.94 15.54 -15.12
N PHE A 188 -0.58 14.49 -15.87
CA PHE A 188 0.77 14.00 -16.00
C PHE A 188 1.36 14.43 -17.33
N LEU A 189 2.61 14.86 -17.32
CA LEU A 189 3.39 15.16 -18.51
C LEU A 189 4.25 13.92 -18.84
N GLY A 190 4.10 13.39 -20.04
CA GLY A 190 4.88 12.27 -20.55
C GLY A 190 5.64 12.65 -21.81
N GLU A 191 6.82 12.07 -22.01
CA GLU A 191 7.56 12.15 -23.27
C GLU A 191 7.10 11.02 -24.20
N VAL A 192 6.83 11.37 -25.46
CA VAL A 192 6.38 10.42 -26.48
C VAL A 192 7.58 9.55 -26.90
N GLY A 193 7.37 8.24 -26.97
CA GLY A 193 8.38 7.25 -27.37
C GLY A 193 9.22 6.69 -26.22
N LYS A 194 8.90 7.04 -24.97
CA LYS A 194 9.53 6.48 -23.77
C LYS A 194 8.53 5.71 -22.92
N TRP A 195 9.01 4.70 -22.21
CA TRP A 195 8.21 3.98 -21.22
C TRP A 195 7.90 4.89 -20.03
N LEU A 196 6.62 4.99 -19.69
CA LEU A 196 6.14 5.76 -18.54
C LEU A 196 5.57 4.81 -17.47
N PRO A 197 5.82 5.07 -16.17
CA PRO A 197 5.16 4.35 -15.10
C PRO A 197 3.65 4.47 -15.21
N TRP A 198 2.93 3.39 -14.92
CA TRP A 198 1.47 3.38 -14.92
C TRP A 198 0.94 4.05 -13.66
N ASP A 199 0.10 5.09 -13.83
CA ASP A 199 -0.55 5.87 -12.76
C ASP A 199 0.35 6.16 -11.53
N PRO A 200 1.45 6.90 -11.72
CA PRO A 200 2.38 7.19 -10.64
C PRO A 200 1.71 8.08 -9.59
N LYS A 201 1.93 7.78 -8.30
CA LYS A 201 1.47 8.67 -7.23
C LYS A 201 2.19 10.02 -7.35
N PRO A 202 1.54 11.16 -7.07
CA PRO A 202 2.14 12.48 -7.26
C PRO A 202 3.50 12.67 -6.56
N HIS A 203 3.72 12.00 -5.43
CA HIS A 203 4.98 12.04 -4.67
C HIS A 203 6.15 11.27 -5.33
N GLN A 204 5.89 10.40 -6.30
CA GLN A 204 6.92 9.62 -7.01
C GLN A 204 7.42 10.36 -8.27
N VAL A 205 6.73 11.42 -8.68
CA VAL A 205 7.08 12.19 -9.88
C VAL A 205 8.15 13.21 -9.50
N GLN A 206 9.24 13.27 -10.27
CA GLN A 206 10.40 14.12 -9.97
C GLN A 206 10.05 15.62 -10.02
N GLU A 207 9.24 16.02 -11.00
CA GLU A 207 8.83 17.40 -11.23
C GLU A 207 7.32 17.55 -10.99
N GLN A 208 6.95 17.92 -9.77
CA GLN A 208 5.57 18.16 -9.39
C GLN A 208 5.25 19.66 -9.42
N GLU A 209 4.19 20.02 -10.14
CA GLU A 209 3.56 21.34 -10.05
C GLU A 209 2.12 21.18 -9.53
N TYR A 210 1.86 21.80 -8.38
CA TYR A 210 0.56 21.96 -7.75
C TYR A 210 -0.25 23.06 -8.44
N ALA A 211 -1.57 23.04 -8.24
CA ALA A 211 -2.47 24.08 -8.74
C ALA A 211 -2.22 25.45 -8.08
N GLU A 212 -1.75 25.46 -6.82
CA GLU A 212 -1.46 26.67 -6.06
C GLU A 212 -0.01 27.13 -6.22
N ASP A 213 0.17 28.34 -6.77
CA ASP A 213 1.50 28.92 -7.03
C ASP A 213 2.31 29.18 -5.75
N GLN A 214 1.64 29.49 -4.64
CA GLN A 214 2.29 29.65 -3.34
C GLN A 214 2.81 28.31 -2.79
N LEU A 215 2.02 27.24 -2.93
CA LEU A 215 2.42 25.90 -2.51
C LEU A 215 3.57 25.37 -3.37
N ASN A 216 3.55 25.64 -4.68
CA ASN A 216 4.67 25.36 -5.58
C ASN A 216 5.97 25.99 -5.10
N THR A 217 5.90 27.27 -4.71
CA THR A 217 7.06 28.00 -4.23
C THR A 217 7.59 27.40 -2.92
N LEU A 218 6.70 27.07 -1.98
CA LEU A 218 7.08 26.45 -0.71
C LEU A 218 7.68 25.05 -0.89
N MET A 219 7.08 24.20 -1.72
CA MET A 219 7.56 22.84 -1.95
C MET A 219 8.88 22.81 -2.73
N LYS A 220 9.03 23.69 -3.74
CA LYS A 220 10.31 23.88 -4.44
C LYS A 220 11.38 24.41 -3.49
N ALA A 221 11.06 25.36 -2.60
CA ALA A 221 11.99 25.87 -1.61
C ALA A 221 12.41 24.80 -0.60
N TYR A 222 11.48 23.98 -0.11
CA TYR A 222 11.77 22.86 0.79
C TYR A 222 12.69 21.84 0.14
N LYS A 223 12.39 21.41 -1.09
CA LYS A 223 13.20 20.47 -1.85
C LYS A 223 14.60 21.02 -2.15
N ASN A 224 14.69 22.29 -2.55
CA ASN A 224 15.98 22.96 -2.76
C ASN A 224 16.80 23.05 -1.47
N ASN A 225 16.17 23.33 -0.33
CA ASN A 225 16.84 23.37 0.96
C ASN A 225 17.34 21.99 1.37
N GLU A 226 16.52 20.95 1.19
CA GLU A 226 16.90 19.55 1.45
C GLU A 226 18.08 19.11 0.58
N GLU A 227 18.03 19.35 -0.73
CA GLU A 227 19.14 19.06 -1.64
C GLU A 227 20.40 19.85 -1.29
N SER A 228 20.27 21.12 -0.90
CA SER A 228 21.42 21.96 -0.50
C SER A 228 22.05 21.45 0.80
N ARG A 229 21.23 20.98 1.75
CA ARG A 229 21.68 20.37 3.00
C ARG A 229 22.41 19.07 2.72
N GLU A 230 21.88 18.21 1.87
CA GLU A 230 22.54 16.95 1.50
C GLU A 230 23.87 17.18 0.78
N LYS A 231 23.92 18.15 -0.15
CA LYS A 231 25.17 18.56 -0.82
C LYS A 231 26.20 19.05 0.20
N PHE A 232 25.81 19.92 1.13
CA PHE A 232 26.70 20.42 2.18
C PHE A 232 27.23 19.29 3.08
N VAL A 233 26.37 18.36 3.50
CA VAL A 233 26.78 17.19 4.30
C VAL A 233 27.71 16.26 3.51
N ALA A 234 27.45 16.06 2.21
CA ALA A 234 28.28 15.25 1.34
C ALA A 234 29.66 15.88 1.09
N GLU A 235 29.71 17.20 0.90
CA GLU A 235 30.95 17.99 0.79
C GLU A 235 31.75 17.90 2.09
N GLN A 236 31.11 18.11 3.25
CA GLN A 236 31.78 17.98 4.55
C GLN A 236 32.33 16.55 4.77
N ARG A 237 31.56 15.51 4.42
CA ARG A 237 32.02 14.11 4.48
C ARG A 237 33.21 13.85 3.56
N THR A 238 33.19 14.39 2.34
CA THR A 238 34.29 14.21 1.37
C THR A 238 35.54 15.01 1.74
N GLU A 239 35.40 16.20 2.33
CA GLU A 239 36.51 16.97 2.88
C GLU A 239 37.16 16.27 4.08
N MET A 240 36.36 15.70 4.99
CA MET A 240 36.87 14.89 6.11
C MET A 240 37.65 13.65 5.61
N THR A 241 37.17 12.97 4.57
CA THR A 241 37.91 11.83 3.99
C THR A 241 39.15 12.25 3.20
N LYS A 242 39.13 13.42 2.54
CA LYS A 242 40.32 13.98 1.88
C LYS A 242 41.35 14.47 2.90
N GLY A 243 40.92 15.10 3.99
CA GLY A 243 41.77 15.49 5.12
C GLY A 243 42.44 14.30 5.78
N ALA A 244 41.68 13.20 5.99
CA ALA A 244 42.22 11.94 6.50
C ALA A 244 43.23 11.27 5.55
N LYS A 245 43.11 11.44 4.22
CA LYS A 245 44.06 10.92 3.24
C LYS A 245 45.29 11.80 3.01
N LYS A 246 45.24 13.09 3.38
CA LYS A 246 46.36 14.04 3.21
C LYS A 246 47.27 14.14 4.45
N GLY A 247 46.95 13.40 5.52
CA GLY A 247 47.74 13.31 6.75
C GLY A 247 48.39 11.94 6.96
N SER A 248 49.58 11.74 6.42
CA SER A 248 50.63 10.91 7.03
C SER A 248 51.96 11.64 6.81
N PRO A 249 52.78 11.84 7.86
CA PRO A 249 53.71 10.79 8.31
C PRO A 249 53.97 10.72 9.84
N GLU A 250 54.54 9.58 10.26
CA GLU A 250 55.48 9.38 11.39
C GLU A 250 55.14 9.90 12.81
N THR A 251 54.72 8.98 13.69
CA THR A 251 55.45 8.45 14.89
C THR A 251 54.46 7.88 15.90
N ALA A 252 54.77 6.68 16.41
CA ALA A 252 54.03 6.00 17.45
C ALA A 252 54.50 6.43 18.85
N ALA A 253 53.59 6.72 19.78
CA ALA A 253 53.65 6.27 21.18
C ALA A 253 52.45 6.77 22.03
N ALA A 254 51.76 5.79 22.61
CA ALA A 254 50.80 5.75 23.71
C ALA A 254 50.51 7.01 24.58
N SER A 255 49.22 7.26 24.83
CA SER A 255 48.60 7.10 26.17
C SER A 255 47.07 7.26 26.09
N GLY A 256 46.34 6.43 26.84
CA GLY A 256 44.88 6.36 26.83
C GLY A 256 44.19 7.23 27.87
N GLY A 257 42.96 7.64 27.56
CA GLY A 257 41.99 8.36 28.41
C GLY A 257 40.72 8.71 27.59
N PRO A 258 39.52 8.78 28.19
CA PRO A 258 38.28 8.37 27.52
C PRO A 258 37.69 9.40 26.55
N ALA A 259 37.11 8.87 25.48
CA ALA A 259 36.36 9.60 24.47
C ALA A 259 35.02 10.08 25.02
N ALA A 260 34.90 11.37 25.35
CA ALA A 260 33.60 12.01 25.60
C ALA A 260 33.60 13.55 25.45
N GLU A 261 34.54 14.17 24.73
CA GLU A 261 34.50 15.62 24.49
C GLU A 261 35.02 15.92 23.08
N GLY A 262 34.12 15.88 22.09
CA GLY A 262 34.50 16.12 20.70
C GLY A 262 33.36 16.22 19.69
N TRP A 263 32.10 16.16 20.14
CA TRP A 263 30.93 16.35 19.26
C TRP A 263 30.38 17.79 19.27
N GLY A 264 30.73 18.60 20.28
CA GLY A 264 30.21 19.97 20.44
C GLY A 264 30.96 21.06 19.67
N SER A 265 32.21 20.81 19.28
CA SER A 265 33.07 21.84 18.64
C SER A 265 32.92 21.91 17.11
N MET A 266 32.21 20.95 16.49
CA MET A 266 31.93 20.96 15.04
C MET A 266 30.61 21.65 14.66
N PHE A 267 29.74 21.93 15.62
CA PHE A 267 28.50 22.71 15.43
C PHE A 267 28.61 24.16 15.91
N ASP A 268 29.75 24.54 16.49
CA ASP A 268 30.05 25.90 16.96
C ASP A 268 30.88 26.69 15.92
N GLY A 269 30.62 26.44 14.63
CA GLY A 269 31.05 27.34 13.55
C GLY A 269 30.37 28.71 13.73
N PRO A 270 31.00 29.82 13.30
CA PRO A 270 30.60 31.16 13.69
C PRO A 270 29.13 31.41 13.35
N ALA A 271 28.31 31.45 14.38
CA ALA A 271 26.98 31.98 14.29
C ALA A 271 27.09 33.39 13.68
N ASP A 272 26.22 33.64 12.71
CA ASP A 272 25.76 34.98 12.35
C ASP A 272 26.56 35.87 11.38
N LEU A 273 26.84 35.35 10.18
CA LEU A 273 26.85 36.22 8.99
C LEU A 273 25.43 36.76 8.68
N ALA A 274 24.38 36.01 9.00
CA ALA A 274 22.99 36.42 8.78
C ALA A 274 22.54 37.50 9.79
N MET A 275 22.82 37.36 11.10
CA MET A 275 22.56 38.47 12.02
C MET A 275 23.61 39.59 11.97
N GLN A 276 24.83 39.38 11.47
CA GLN A 276 25.71 40.51 11.11
C GLN A 276 25.11 41.36 10.00
N ARG A 277 24.65 40.75 8.90
CA ARG A 277 23.96 41.50 7.83
C ARG A 277 22.68 42.18 8.32
N LYS A 278 21.96 41.56 9.26
CA LYS A 278 20.76 42.15 9.86
C LYS A 278 21.11 43.31 10.80
N ARG A 279 22.21 43.21 11.57
CA ARG A 279 22.73 44.30 12.41
C ARG A 279 23.28 45.45 11.58
N GLU A 280 24.02 45.17 10.51
CA GLU A 280 24.57 46.13 9.56
C GLU A 280 23.45 46.90 8.82
N ALA A 281 22.38 46.21 8.40
CA ALA A 281 21.22 46.85 7.78
C ALA A 281 20.40 47.73 8.75
N THR A 282 20.41 47.45 10.06
CA THR A 282 19.79 48.33 11.07
C THR A 282 20.64 49.55 11.41
N THR A 283 21.96 49.50 11.24
CA THR A 283 22.84 50.66 11.51
C THR A 283 22.73 51.77 10.46
N ASP A 284 22.39 51.44 9.21
CA ASP A 284 22.29 52.42 8.10
C ASP A 284 20.99 53.26 8.08
N VAL A 285 20.07 53.06 9.02
CA VAL A 285 18.75 53.77 9.05
C VAL A 285 18.66 54.82 10.17
N SER A 286 19.73 55.08 10.92
CA SER A 286 19.71 56.01 12.08
C SER A 286 20.12 57.46 11.77
N GLY A 287 20.10 57.88 10.50
CA GLY A 287 20.60 59.19 10.08
C GLY A 287 19.73 59.93 9.07
N VAL A 288 18.41 60.02 9.25
CA VAL A 288 17.58 61.01 8.54
C VAL A 288 16.57 61.64 9.50
N THR A 289 16.83 62.90 9.85
CA THR A 289 15.89 63.81 10.51
C THR A 289 14.75 64.18 9.55
N VAL A 290 13.50 63.91 9.92
CA VAL A 290 12.34 64.55 9.28
C VAL A 290 11.45 65.15 10.36
N SER A 291 11.23 66.44 10.19
CA SER A 291 10.41 67.34 10.97
C SER A 291 8.94 66.96 10.95
N ASP A 292 8.34 67.24 12.09
CA ASP A 292 6.94 67.11 12.47
C ASP A 292 5.97 67.82 11.49
N SER A 293 4.93 67.11 11.05
CA SER A 293 3.69 67.73 10.56
C SER A 293 2.49 66.79 10.75
N VAL A 294 1.78 67.07 11.85
CA VAL A 294 0.40 66.71 12.20
C VAL A 294 -0.56 66.74 11.00
N ILE A 295 -1.32 65.66 10.76
CA ILE A 295 -2.78 65.67 10.44
C ILE A 295 -3.43 64.37 10.97
N VAL A 296 -4.61 64.58 11.58
CA VAL A 296 -5.56 63.73 12.31
C VAL A 296 -6.37 62.79 11.41
N SER A 297 -6.71 61.57 11.87
CA SER A 297 -8.11 61.12 12.09
C SER A 297 -8.28 59.59 12.28
N ASP A 298 -8.97 59.27 13.37
CA ASP A 298 -9.92 58.18 13.64
C ASP A 298 -9.50 56.71 13.80
N SER A 299 -9.56 56.32 15.07
CA SER A 299 -9.71 54.98 15.64
C SER A 299 -11.12 54.41 15.41
N VAL A 300 -11.21 53.22 14.84
CA VAL A 300 -12.38 52.33 15.03
C VAL A 300 -11.96 51.17 15.92
N THR A 301 -12.61 51.11 17.07
CA THR A 301 -12.47 50.12 18.14
C THR A 301 -13.01 48.75 17.72
N VAL A 302 -12.21 47.72 18.04
CA VAL A 302 -12.57 46.30 18.03
C VAL A 302 -13.64 46.05 19.11
N SER A 303 -14.78 45.47 18.72
CA SER A 303 -15.78 44.95 19.66
C SER A 303 -15.76 43.43 19.67
N ALA A 304 -15.79 42.90 20.89
CA ALA A 304 -15.62 41.51 21.27
C ALA A 304 -16.76 40.57 20.84
N VAL A 305 -16.39 39.30 20.72
CA VAL A 305 -17.21 38.09 20.62
C VAL A 305 -18.10 37.93 21.87
N PRO A 306 -19.31 37.37 21.73
CA PRO A 306 -19.86 36.53 22.78
C PRO A 306 -20.13 35.09 22.30
N GLU A 307 -19.69 34.15 23.12
CA GLU A 307 -20.19 32.78 23.21
C GLU A 307 -21.72 32.78 23.35
N ASN A 308 -22.40 31.81 22.74
CA ASN A 308 -23.70 31.41 23.25
C ASN A 308 -23.88 29.89 23.22
N THR A 309 -24.41 29.43 24.35
CA THR A 309 -24.63 28.08 24.82
C THR A 309 -26.06 27.64 24.50
N MET A 310 -26.25 26.34 24.27
CA MET A 310 -27.49 25.55 24.37
C MET A 310 -28.76 26.02 23.62
N VAL A 311 -29.22 25.19 22.68
CA VAL A 311 -30.47 24.39 22.77
C VAL A 311 -30.24 23.08 22.02
#